data_AF-A0A2S2PJH3-F1
#
_entry.id   AF-A0A2S2PJH3-F1
#
_cell.length_a   1.000
_cell.length_b   1.000
_cell.length_c   1.000
_cell.angle_alpha   90.00
_cell.angle_beta   90.00
_cell.angle_gamma   90.00
#
_symmetry.space_group_name_H-M   'P 1'
#
loop_
_entity.id
_entity.type
_entity.pdbx_description
1 polymer ?
#
loop_
_entity_poly.entity_id
_entity_poly.type
_entity_poly.pdbx_seq_one_letter_code
_entity_poly.pdbx_strand_id
1 'polypeptide(L)'
;MMAGIGLMMDSEKEILEAVEAKTAMTNYWIPLTWATNIINRARREKLISNDHMVQTILLEMSDMRYRLGSLIGYDNVNIPILYSQVGILYYIQSNEHNYTNYYIYVLFATICCTFYPGVGVFACISSVLQLLL
;
A
#
# COMPACT_ATOMS: atom_id res chain seq x y z
N MET A 1 -17.46 9.57 7.02
CA MET A 1 -16.93 10.23 5.80
C MET A 1 -17.41 9.58 4.51
N MET A 2 -17.53 8.24 4.38
CA MET A 2 -17.93 7.58 3.12
C MET A 2 -19.43 7.70 2.73
N ALA A 3 -20.37 7.61 3.69
CA ALA A 3 -21.82 7.67 3.41
C ALA A 3 -22.31 9.07 2.96
N GLY A 4 -21.67 10.14 3.44
CA GLY A 4 -22.04 11.51 3.09
C GLY A 4 -21.70 11.93 1.65
N ILE A 5 -20.92 11.11 0.93
CA ILE A 5 -20.47 11.37 -0.45
C ILE A 5 -21.24 10.48 -1.45
N GLY A 6 -22.22 9.69 -0.98
CA GLY A 6 -23.02 8.78 -1.83
C GLY A 6 -22.28 7.53 -2.31
N LEU A 7 -21.10 7.23 -1.75
CA LEU A 7 -20.30 6.05 -2.12
C LEU A 7 -20.74 4.75 -1.44
N MET A 8 -21.49 4.84 -0.33
CA MET A 8 -21.94 3.70 0.45
C MET A 8 -23.35 3.97 1.00
N MET A 9 -24.23 2.98 0.95
CA MET A 9 -25.58 3.11 1.52
C MET A 9 -25.55 3.01 3.05
N ASP A 10 -26.56 3.61 3.71
CA ASP A 10 -26.66 3.57 5.18
C ASP A 10 -26.81 2.14 5.71
N SER A 11 -27.48 1.25 4.96
CA SER A 11 -27.61 -0.18 5.29
C SER A 11 -26.28 -0.93 5.21
N GLU A 12 -25.45 -0.62 4.21
CA GLU A 12 -24.11 -1.21 4.05
C GLU A 12 -23.16 -0.71 5.13
N LYS A 13 -23.31 0.55 5.54
CA LYS A 13 -22.55 1.16 6.63
C LYS A 13 -22.75 0.42 7.96
N GLU A 14 -24.00 0.11 8.32
CA GLU A 14 -24.31 -0.58 9.57
C GLU A 14 -23.64 -1.96 9.65
N ILE A 15 -23.64 -2.70 8.52
CA ILE A 15 -22.96 -4.00 8.43
C ILE A 15 -21.45 -3.82 8.58
N LEU A 16 -20.88 -2.79 7.96
CA LEU A 16 -19.46 -2.52 8.01
C LEU A 16 -19.00 -2.16 9.43
N GLU A 17 -19.76 -1.31 10.13
CA GLU A 17 -19.53 -0.96 11.54
C GLU A 17 -19.65 -2.19 12.47
N ALA A 18 -20.62 -3.08 12.21
CA ALA A 18 -20.78 -4.32 12.97
C ALA A 18 -19.61 -5.30 12.77
N VAL A 19 -18.97 -5.29 11.60
CA VAL A 19 -17.78 -6.12 11.33
C VAL A 19 -16.50 -5.47 11.86
N GLU A 20 -16.37 -4.15 11.76
CA GLU A 20 -15.29 -3.37 12.38
C GLU A 20 -15.22 -3.59 13.89
N ALA A 21 -16.37 -3.63 14.57
CA ALA A 21 -16.44 -3.92 16.00
C ALA A 21 -15.87 -5.31 16.37
N LYS A 22 -15.84 -6.26 15.43
CA LYS A 22 -15.39 -7.65 15.64
C LYS A 22 -13.96 -7.88 15.21
N THR A 23 -13.37 -7.00 14.40
CA THR A 23 -12.05 -7.25 13.79
C THR A 23 -11.28 -5.94 13.64
N ALA A 24 -10.13 -5.85 14.30
CA ALA A 24 -9.24 -4.69 14.28
C ALA A 24 -8.41 -4.55 12.98
N MET A 25 -8.77 -5.26 11.92
CA MET A 25 -8.04 -5.29 10.65
C MET A 25 -8.74 -4.42 9.60
N THR A 26 -8.00 -3.96 8.60
CA THR A 26 -8.54 -3.12 7.52
C THR A 26 -9.59 -3.90 6.71
N ASN A 27 -10.84 -3.42 6.72
CA ASN A 27 -12.00 -4.12 6.15
C ASN A 27 -12.21 -3.89 4.64
N TYR A 28 -11.14 -3.59 3.90
CA TYR A 28 -11.20 -3.34 2.45
C TYR A 28 -11.66 -4.55 1.62
N TRP A 29 -11.58 -5.76 2.18
CA TRP A 29 -11.98 -7.00 1.54
C TRP A 29 -13.51 -7.21 1.53
N ILE A 30 -14.25 -6.51 2.38
CA ILE A 30 -15.71 -6.65 2.51
C ILE A 30 -16.43 -6.16 1.24
N PRO A 31 -16.20 -4.92 0.75
CA PRO A 31 -16.82 -4.46 -0.50
C PRO A 31 -16.43 -5.32 -1.72
N LEU A 32 -15.21 -5.85 -1.75
CA LEU A 32 -14.76 -6.74 -2.82
C LEU A 32 -15.53 -8.07 -2.83
N THR A 33 -15.83 -8.59 -1.64
CA THR A 33 -16.64 -9.80 -1.47
C THR A 33 -18.09 -9.54 -1.92
N TRP A 34 -18.64 -8.37 -1.58
CA TRP A 34 -19.97 -7.97 -2.06
C TRP A 34 -20.04 -7.82 -3.58
N ALA A 35 -19.03 -7.19 -4.20
CA ALA A 35 -18.92 -7.10 -5.65
C ALA A 35 -18.91 -8.48 -6.32
N THR A 36 -18.14 -9.43 -5.76
CA THR A 36 -18.11 -10.83 -6.24
C THR A 36 -19.50 -11.47 -6.17
N ASN A 37 -20.22 -11.26 -5.06
CA ASN A 37 -21.57 -11.80 -4.88
C ASN A 37 -22.58 -11.20 -5.86
N ILE A 38 -22.45 -9.90 -6.18
CA ILE A 38 -23.29 -9.23 -7.18
C ILE A 38 -23.03 -9.82 -8.58
N ILE A 39 -21.76 -10.03 -8.95
CA ILE A 39 -21.39 -10.65 -10.23
C ILE A 39 -21.98 -12.07 -10.33
N ASN A 40 -21.85 -12.88 -9.27
CA ASN A 40 -22.42 -14.22 -9.21
C ASN A 40 -23.95 -14.20 -9.32
N ARG A 41 -24.61 -13.23 -8.69
CA ARG A 41 -26.06 -13.04 -8.79
C ARG A 41 -26.48 -12.65 -10.22
N ALA A 42 -25.78 -11.70 -10.84
CA ALA A 42 -26.03 -11.28 -12.21
C ALA A 42 -25.88 -12.44 -13.21
N ARG A 43 -24.96 -13.37 -12.95
CA ARG A 43 -24.83 -14.60 -13.75
C ARG A 43 -26.03 -15.53 -13.57
N ARG A 44 -26.51 -15.74 -12.34
CA ARG A 44 -27.71 -16.57 -12.06
C ARG A 44 -28.96 -15.98 -12.72
N GLU A 45 -29.08 -14.67 -12.71
CA GLU A 45 -30.18 -13.93 -13.35
C GLU A 45 -30.03 -13.85 -14.88
N LYS A 46 -28.97 -14.47 -15.46
CA LYS A 46 -28.65 -14.48 -16.89
C LYS A 46 -28.52 -13.07 -17.51
N LEU A 47 -28.22 -12.06 -16.70
CA LEU A 47 -27.93 -10.70 -17.19
C LEU A 47 -26.64 -10.68 -18.03
N ILE A 48 -25.70 -11.55 -17.69
CA ILE A 48 -24.46 -11.75 -18.44
C ILE A 48 -24.62 -13.01 -19.31
N SER A 49 -24.53 -12.84 -20.63
CA SER A 49 -24.83 -13.89 -21.60
C SER A 49 -23.75 -14.98 -21.70
N ASN A 50 -22.48 -14.64 -21.47
CA ASN A 50 -21.34 -15.54 -21.65
C ASN A 50 -20.54 -15.73 -20.34
N ASP A 51 -20.19 -16.96 -20.03
CA ASP A 51 -19.33 -17.33 -18.89
C ASP A 51 -17.92 -16.73 -18.98
N HIS A 52 -17.40 -16.58 -20.20
CA HIS A 52 -16.10 -15.93 -20.42
C HIS A 52 -16.08 -14.49 -19.90
N MET A 53 -17.19 -13.74 -20.09
CA MET A 53 -17.29 -12.36 -19.61
C MET A 53 -17.23 -12.29 -18.08
N VAL A 54 -17.87 -13.23 -17.40
CA VAL A 54 -17.81 -13.32 -15.94
C VAL A 54 -16.39 -13.59 -15.47
N GLN A 55 -15.68 -14.51 -16.14
CA GLN A 55 -14.27 -14.79 -15.83
C GLN A 55 -13.39 -13.55 -16.01
N THR A 56 -13.55 -12.80 -17.11
CA THR A 56 -12.81 -11.56 -17.34
C THR A 56 -13.07 -10.54 -16.23
N ILE A 57 -14.33 -10.32 -15.83
CA ILE A 57 -14.66 -9.38 -14.75
C ILE A 57 -14.02 -9.80 -13.43
N LEU A 58 -14.05 -11.11 -13.10
CA LEU A 58 -13.42 -11.62 -11.88
C LEU A 58 -11.89 -11.47 -11.90
N LEU A 59 -11.26 -11.62 -13.07
CA LEU A 59 -9.83 -11.39 -13.24
C LEU A 59 -9.46 -9.92 -13.00
N GLU A 60 -10.16 -8.97 -13.63
CA GLU A 60 -9.94 -7.54 -13.41
C GLU A 60 -10.16 -7.13 -11.95
N MET A 61 -11.18 -7.69 -11.30
CA MET A 61 -11.44 -7.46 -9.89
C MET A 61 -10.32 -8.01 -8.99
N SER A 62 -9.70 -9.13 -9.38
CA SER A 62 -8.55 -9.70 -8.67
C SER A 62 -7.30 -8.84 -8.84
N ASP A 63 -7.09 -8.23 -10.02
CA ASP A 63 -6.00 -7.28 -10.26
C ASP A 63 -6.15 -6.02 -9.40
N MET A 64 -7.37 -5.44 -9.32
CA MET A 64 -7.65 -4.30 -8.44
C MET A 64 -7.32 -4.62 -6.98
N ARG A 65 -7.65 -5.83 -6.51
CA ARG A 65 -7.31 -6.30 -5.17
C ARG A 65 -5.80 -6.35 -4.95
N TYR A 66 -5.06 -6.87 -5.93
CA TYR A 66 -3.60 -6.97 -5.85
C TYR A 66 -2.96 -5.59 -5.73
N ARG A 67 -3.39 -4.64 -6.57
CA ARG A 67 -2.90 -3.26 -6.56
C ARG A 67 -3.19 -2.55 -5.25
N LEU A 68 -4.40 -2.72 -4.70
CA LEU A 68 -4.77 -2.16 -3.39
C LEU A 68 -3.94 -2.78 -2.25
N GLY A 69 -3.69 -4.09 -2.30
CA GLY A 69 -2.83 -4.77 -1.32
C GLY A 69 -1.41 -4.24 -1.33
N SER A 70 -0.85 -3.96 -2.51
CA SER A 70 0.46 -3.32 -2.63
C SER A 70 0.47 -1.90 -2.03
N LEU A 71 -0.59 -1.11 -2.27
CA LEU A 71 -0.72 0.23 -1.70
C LEU A 71 -0.76 0.20 -0.15
N ILE A 72 -1.52 -0.74 0.41
CA ILE A 72 -1.56 -0.95 1.87
C ILE A 72 -0.19 -1.44 2.37
N GLY A 73 0.52 -2.24 1.58
CA GLY A 73 1.90 -2.63 1.87
C GLY A 73 2.85 -1.43 1.99
N TYR A 74 2.70 -0.43 1.10
CA TYR A 74 3.47 0.81 1.19
C TYR A 74 3.14 1.63 2.43
N ASP A 75 1.87 1.64 2.88
CA ASP A 75 1.46 2.34 4.11
C ASP A 75 1.99 1.66 5.39
N ASN A 76 2.05 0.32 5.40
CA ASN A 76 2.60 -0.44 6.53
C ASN A 76 4.13 -0.35 6.62
N VAL A 77 4.83 -0.18 5.49
CA VAL A 77 6.27 0.02 5.46
C VAL A 77 6.58 1.50 5.50
N ASN A 78 6.49 2.06 6.70
CA ASN A 78 6.98 3.40 6.96
C ASN A 78 8.48 3.45 6.63
N ILE A 79 8.88 4.33 5.71
CA ILE A 79 10.30 4.69 5.55
C ILE A 79 10.79 5.05 6.95
N PRO A 80 11.81 4.37 7.50
CA PRO A 80 12.24 4.64 8.86
C PRO A 80 12.53 6.13 8.99
N ILE A 81 11.78 6.81 9.87
CA ILE A 81 11.92 8.25 10.14
C ILE A 81 13.37 8.59 10.51
N LEU A 82 14.13 7.59 10.96
CA LEU A 82 15.57 7.67 11.15
C LEU A 82 16.32 8.14 9.90
N TYR A 83 15.93 7.76 8.68
CA TYR A 83 16.61 8.20 7.45
C TYR A 83 16.48 9.72 7.23
N SER A 84 15.30 10.29 7.47
CA SER A 84 15.10 11.73 7.34
C SER A 84 15.71 12.50 8.52
N GLN A 85 15.63 11.97 9.74
CA GLN A 85 16.24 12.58 10.93
C GLN A 85 17.77 12.60 10.85
N VAL A 86 18.37 11.49 10.44
CA VAL A 86 19.81 11.37 10.20
C VAL A 86 20.27 12.34 9.12
N GLY A 87 19.51 12.47 8.02
CA GLY A 87 19.86 13.40 6.95
C GLY A 87 19.88 14.85 7.44
N ILE A 88 18.92 15.24 8.27
CA ILE A 88 18.85 16.59 8.88
C ILE A 88 20.00 16.80 9.87
N LEU A 89 20.27 15.83 10.75
CA LEU A 89 21.37 15.91 11.71
C LEU A 89 22.72 15.98 10.99
N TYR A 90 22.93 15.16 9.94
CA TYR A 90 24.15 15.20 9.14
C TYR A 90 24.32 16.54 8.42
N TYR A 91 23.25 17.11 7.84
CA TYR A 91 23.31 18.44 7.23
C TYR A 91 23.75 19.52 8.25
N ILE A 92 23.15 19.50 9.44
CA ILE A 92 23.50 20.42 10.53
C ILE A 92 24.96 20.21 10.99
N GLN A 93 25.42 18.97 11.09
CA GLN A 93 26.78 18.63 11.52
C GLN A 93 27.84 18.80 10.41
N SER A 94 27.46 18.80 9.13
CA SER A 94 28.36 18.99 7.99
C SER A 94 28.92 20.42 7.88
N ASN A 95 28.27 21.39 8.52
CA ASN A 95 28.84 22.74 8.71
C ASN A 95 30.08 22.73 9.63
N GLU A 96 30.35 21.62 10.34
CA GLU A 96 31.59 21.37 11.08
C GLU A 96 32.22 20.04 10.60
N HIS A 97 32.95 20.08 9.49
CA HIS A 97 33.87 19.06 8.96
C HIS A 97 33.89 17.67 9.64
N ASN A 98 33.06 16.71 9.19
CA ASN A 98 33.30 15.29 9.50
C ASN A 98 32.71 14.30 8.45
N TYR A 99 33.51 14.00 7.42
CA TYR A 99 33.19 13.10 6.31
C TYR A 99 33.09 11.61 6.72
N THR A 100 33.60 11.23 7.89
CA THR A 100 33.63 9.82 8.36
C THR A 100 32.24 9.24 8.66
N ASN A 101 31.28 10.08 9.06
CA ASN A 101 29.92 9.64 9.35
C ASN A 101 29.13 9.28 8.08
N TYR A 102 29.46 9.89 6.93
CA TYR A 102 28.78 9.62 5.66
C TYR A 102 28.94 8.16 5.21
N TYR A 103 30.16 7.62 5.30
CA TYR A 103 30.45 6.24 4.90
C TYR A 103 29.71 5.21 5.76
N ILE A 104 29.53 5.48 7.05
CA ILE A 104 28.76 4.61 7.96
C ILE A 104 27.28 4.59 7.56
N TYR A 105 26.72 5.74 7.18
CA TYR A 105 25.34 5.81 6.71
C TYR A 105 25.11 5.11 5.38
N VAL A 106 26.02 5.29 4.42
CA VAL A 106 25.96 4.58 3.12
C VAL A 106 26.07 3.06 3.33
N LEU A 107 26.93 2.62 4.26
CA LEU A 107 27.09 1.20 4.59
C LEU A 107 25.79 0.63 5.21
N PHE A 108 25.18 1.34 6.15
CA PHE A 108 23.95 0.90 6.81
C PHE A 108 22.76 0.86 5.84
N ALA A 109 22.64 1.86 4.96
CA ALA A 109 21.63 1.90 3.91
C ALA A 109 21.78 0.73 2.92
N THR A 110 23.02 0.37 2.56
CA THR A 110 23.32 -0.77 1.67
C THR A 110 23.02 -2.12 2.33
N ILE A 111 23.28 -2.26 3.64
CA ILE A 111 22.95 -3.47 4.42
C ILE A 111 21.43 -3.63 4.57
N CYS A 112 20.69 -2.54 4.82
CA CYS A 112 19.22 -2.59 4.85
C CYS A 112 18.63 -3.00 3.49
N CYS A 113 19.22 -2.55 2.37
CA CYS A 113 18.77 -2.94 1.03
C CYS A 113 19.04 -4.41 0.69
N THR A 114 20.10 -5.00 1.26
CA THR A 114 20.42 -6.43 1.04
C THR A 114 19.60 -7.37 1.91
N PHE A 115 19.19 -6.96 3.12
CA PHE A 115 18.37 -7.78 4.02
C PHE A 115 16.85 -7.68 3.80
N TYR A 116 16.36 -6.61 3.16
CA TYR A 116 14.94 -6.44 2.83
C TYR A 116 14.71 -6.29 1.32
N PRO A 117 14.83 -7.39 0.54
CA PRO A 117 14.77 -7.36 -0.92
C PRO A 117 13.38 -7.08 -1.51
N GLY A 118 12.36 -6.79 -0.69
CA GLY A 118 10.96 -6.78 -1.12
C GLY A 118 10.40 -5.45 -1.64
N VAL A 119 10.88 -4.29 -1.18
CA VAL A 119 10.18 -3.00 -1.45
C VAL A 119 11.06 -1.73 -1.51
N GLY A 120 12.38 -1.83 -1.34
CA GLY A 120 13.22 -0.63 -1.07
C GLY A 120 14.31 -0.26 -2.07
N VAL A 121 14.57 -1.06 -3.11
CA VAL A 121 15.81 -0.91 -3.91
C VAL A 121 15.82 0.37 -4.76
N PHE A 122 14.67 0.83 -5.25
CA PHE A 122 14.61 2.01 -6.14
C PHE A 122 14.70 3.35 -5.39
N ALA A 123 14.12 3.46 -4.20
CA ALA A 123 14.16 4.70 -3.42
C ALA A 123 15.55 4.98 -2.84
N CYS A 124 16.28 3.92 -2.46
CA CYS A 124 17.60 4.05 -1.86
C CYS A 124 18.66 4.47 -2.89
N ILE A 125 18.61 3.94 -4.12
CA ILE A 125 19.58 4.29 -5.18
C ILE A 125 19.35 5.70 -5.72
N SER A 126 18.10 6.14 -5.88
CA SER A 126 17.80 7.51 -6.37
C SER A 126 18.26 8.57 -5.37
N SER A 127 18.13 8.30 -4.06
CA SER A 127 18.53 9.25 -3.01
C SER A 127 20.05 9.39 -2.90
N VAL A 128 20.80 8.32 -3.18
CA VAL A 128 22.28 8.34 -3.17
C VAL A 128 22.83 9.05 -4.41
N LEU A 129 22.22 8.88 -5.59
CA LEU A 129 22.66 9.57 -6.81
C LEU A 129 22.41 11.08 -6.76
N GLN A 130 21.38 11.53 -6.05
CA GLN A 130 21.02 12.94 -5.91
C GLN A 130 21.85 13.68 -4.84
N LEU A 131 22.62 12.95 -4.04
CA LEU A 131 23.59 13.48 -3.06
C LEU A 131 25.02 13.53 -3.63
N LEU A 132 25.26 12.93 -4.80
CA LEU A 132 26.56 12.84 -5.46
C LEU A 132 26.70 13.80 -6.66
N LEU A 133 25.65 14.55 -7.01
CA LEU A 133 25.61 15.64 -7.99
C LEU A 133 25.25 16.95 -7.29
#